data_AF-A0A2G1YJG1-F1
#
_entry.id   AF-A0A2G1YJG1-F1
#
_cell.length_a   1.000
_cell.length_b   1.000
_cell.length_c   1.000
_cell.angle_alpha   90.00
_cell.angle_beta   90.00
_cell.angle_gamma   90.00
#
_symmetry.space_group_name_H-M   'P 1'
#
loop_
_entity.id
_entity.type
_entity.pdbx_description
1 polymer ?
#
loop_
_entity_poly.entity_id
_entity_poly.type
_entity_poly.pdbx_seq_one_letter_code
_entity_poly.pdbx_strand_id
1 'polypeptide(L)'
;MSGAARLLLVWAALMALLALTVGAAFLPIGMAKPWVAYAIATAKAMLILWFFMEMRRENGLARLAAIAGFVWLAILIMLTATDYLTRRWIM
;
A
#
# COMPACT_ATOMS: atom_id res chain seq x y z
N MET A 1 -19.11 -19.97 -1.59
CA MET A 1 -19.45 -18.57 -1.28
C MET A 1 -19.73 -17.87 -2.60
N SER A 2 -20.87 -17.21 -2.75
CA SER A 2 -21.17 -16.41 -3.95
C SER A 2 -20.12 -15.30 -4.12
N GLY A 3 -19.79 -14.93 -5.37
CA GLY A 3 -18.78 -13.89 -5.65
C GLY A 3 -19.05 -12.59 -4.89
N ALA A 4 -20.32 -12.19 -4.81
CA ALA A 4 -20.78 -11.04 -4.05
C ALA A 4 -20.46 -11.13 -2.54
N ALA A 5 -20.68 -12.28 -1.91
CA ALA A 5 -20.39 -12.46 -0.48
C ALA A 5 -18.89 -12.29 -0.17
N ARG A 6 -18.01 -12.71 -1.09
CA ARG A 6 -16.56 -12.49 -0.94
C ARG A 6 -16.22 -11.01 -1.00
N LEU A 7 -16.75 -10.27 -1.98
CA LEU A 7 -16.48 -8.83 -2.13
C LEU A 7 -16.97 -8.04 -0.91
N LEU A 8 -18.13 -8.38 -0.36
CA LEU A 8 -18.68 -7.74 0.85
C LEU A 8 -17.79 -7.99 2.09
N LEU A 9 -17.26 -9.20 2.26
CA LEU A 9 -16.34 -9.50 3.36
C LEU A 9 -15.03 -8.73 3.23
N VAL A 10 -14.46 -8.64 2.03
CA VAL A 10 -13.24 -7.85 1.80
C VAL A 10 -13.50 -6.37 2.00
N TRP A 11 -14.66 -5.86 1.57
CA TRP A 11 -15.09 -4.48 1.84
C TRP A 11 -15.17 -4.20 3.34
N ALA A 12 -15.76 -5.11 4.13
CA ALA A 12 -15.82 -4.97 5.58
C ALA A 12 -14.42 -4.95 6.22
N ALA A 13 -13.51 -5.82 5.74
CA ALA A 13 -12.11 -5.81 6.17
C ALA A 13 -11.40 -4.48 5.83
N LEU A 14 -11.66 -3.90 4.66
CA LEU A 14 -11.13 -2.59 4.27
C LEU A 14 -11.67 -1.47 5.17
N MET A 15 -12.95 -1.52 5.54
CA MET A 15 -13.55 -0.57 6.49
C MET A 15 -12.93 -0.68 7.89
N ALA A 16 -12.65 -1.89 8.35
CA ALA A 16 -11.93 -2.10 9.62
C ALA A 16 -10.51 -1.52 9.57
N LEU A 17 -9.76 -1.76 8.48
CA LEU A 17 -8.44 -1.18 8.28
C LEU A 17 -8.48 0.36 8.17
N LEU A 18 -9.56 0.92 7.59
CA LEU A 18 -9.78 2.36 7.54
C LEU A 18 -9.96 2.94 8.95
N ALA A 19 -10.87 2.35 9.73
CA ALA A 19 -11.08 2.74 11.13
C ALA A 19 -9.78 2.66 11.93
N LEU A 20 -8.98 1.60 11.73
CA LEU A 20 -7.66 1.47 12.37
C LEU A 20 -6.69 2.58 11.96
N THR A 21 -6.70 3.01 10.69
CA THR A 21 -5.84 4.12 10.22
C THR A 21 -6.24 5.43 10.91
N VAL A 22 -7.54 5.71 10.97
CA VAL A 22 -8.08 6.90 11.62
C VAL A 22 -7.76 6.87 13.11
N GLY A 23 -8.01 5.75 13.80
CA GLY A 23 -7.66 5.59 15.21
C GLY A 23 -6.17 5.77 15.49
N ALA A 24 -5.31 5.14 14.68
CA ALA A 24 -3.86 5.27 14.80
C ALA A 24 -3.35 6.72 14.60
N ALA A 25 -4.06 7.53 13.82
CA ALA A 25 -3.71 8.94 13.66
C ALA A 25 -3.81 9.72 14.99
N PHE A 26 -4.78 9.38 15.84
CA PHE A 26 -5.03 10.06 17.12
C PHE A 26 -4.25 9.47 18.30
N LEU A 27 -3.78 8.22 18.23
CA LEU A 27 -2.97 7.64 19.31
C LEU A 27 -1.57 8.28 19.38
N PRO A 28 -0.96 8.48 20.56
CA PRO A 28 0.38 9.05 20.70
C PRO A 28 1.48 7.99 20.44
N ILE A 29 1.53 7.42 19.23
CA ILE A 29 2.45 6.34 18.83
C ILE A 29 3.91 6.81 18.54
N GLY A 30 4.21 8.09 18.75
CA GLY A 30 5.55 8.66 18.56
C GLY A 30 6.12 8.45 17.15
N MET A 31 7.42 8.18 17.07
CA MET A 31 8.18 7.97 15.81
C MET A 31 7.74 6.72 15.04
N ALA A 32 6.98 5.81 15.64
CA ALA A 32 6.47 4.61 14.96
C ALA A 32 5.25 4.89 14.06
N LYS A 33 4.61 6.07 14.17
CA LYS A 33 3.42 6.44 13.39
C LYS A 33 3.54 6.20 11.87
N PRO A 34 4.62 6.63 11.18
CA PRO A 34 4.73 6.45 9.74
C PRO A 34 4.80 4.97 9.37
N TRP A 35 5.57 4.18 10.12
CA TRP A 35 5.71 2.74 9.90
C TRP A 35 4.38 2.00 10.04
N VAL A 36 3.60 2.32 11.08
CA VAL A 36 2.25 1.77 11.28
C VAL A 36 1.32 2.17 10.14
N ALA A 37 1.35 3.43 9.72
CA ALA A 37 0.53 3.92 8.61
C ALA A 37 0.87 3.20 7.29
N TYR A 38 2.17 3.01 6.99
CA TYR A 38 2.61 2.30 5.79
C TYR A 38 2.24 0.82 5.81
N ALA A 39 2.33 0.16 6.97
CA ALA A 39 1.91 -1.23 7.11
C ALA A 39 0.40 -1.39 6.82
N ILE A 40 -0.44 -0.51 7.39
CA ILE A 40 -1.90 -0.54 7.16
C ILE A 40 -2.23 -0.21 5.70
N ALA A 41 -1.57 0.79 5.11
CA ALA A 41 -1.75 1.17 3.72
C ALA A 41 -1.40 0.00 2.76
N THR A 42 -0.30 -0.69 3.02
CA THR A 42 0.14 -1.86 2.24
C THR A 42 -0.88 -2.99 2.32
N ALA A 43 -1.39 -3.29 3.53
CA ALA A 43 -2.42 -4.31 3.72
C ALA A 43 -3.71 -4.00 2.94
N LYS A 44 -4.16 -2.74 2.94
CA LYS A 44 -5.32 -2.31 2.13
C LYS A 44 -5.07 -2.48 0.64
N ALA A 45 -3.90 -2.03 0.15
CA ALA A 45 -3.55 -2.14 -1.26
C ALA A 45 -3.52 -3.60 -1.73
N MET A 46 -2.96 -4.51 -0.93
CA MET A 46 -2.93 -5.94 -1.24
C MET A 46 -4.35 -6.53 -1.34
N LEU A 47 -5.25 -6.20 -0.43
CA LEU A 47 -6.65 -6.65 -0.50
C LEU A 47 -7.35 -6.14 -1.76
N ILE A 48 -7.16 -4.87 -2.12
CA ILE A 48 -7.76 -4.27 -3.32
C ILE A 48 -7.23 -4.94 -4.59
N LEU A 49 -5.91 -5.05 -4.72
CA LEU A 49 -5.25 -5.67 -5.87
C LEU A 49 -5.74 -7.10 -6.08
N TRP A 50 -5.86 -7.88 -5.01
CA TRP A 50 -6.14 -9.30 -5.14
C TRP A 50 -7.62 -9.63 -5.37
N PHE A 51 -8.54 -8.85 -4.80
CA PHE A 51 -9.97 -9.15 -4.81
C PHE A 51 -10.83 -8.23 -5.68
N PHE A 52 -10.52 -6.93 -5.75
CA PHE A 52 -11.34 -5.96 -6.49
C PHE A 52 -10.81 -5.68 -7.90
N MET A 53 -9.49 -5.78 -8.10
CA MET A 53 -8.88 -5.67 -9.44
C MET A 53 -8.83 -7.00 -10.19
N GLU A 54 -9.46 -8.05 -9.64
CA GLU A 54 -9.50 -9.40 -10.22
C GLU A 54 -8.12 -9.96 -10.65
N MET A 55 -7.02 -9.46 -10.07
CA MET A 55 -5.63 -9.83 -10.40
C MET A 55 -5.37 -11.34 -10.25
N ARG A 56 -6.24 -12.02 -9.50
CA ARG A 56 -6.27 -13.47 -9.38
C ARG A 56 -6.63 -14.20 -10.67
N ARG A 57 -7.52 -13.64 -11.51
CA ARG A 57 -7.99 -14.25 -12.77
C ARG A 57 -7.28 -13.69 -14.01
N GLU A 58 -6.68 -12.51 -13.90
CA GLU A 58 -5.99 -11.86 -15.01
C GLU A 58 -4.70 -12.58 -15.44
N ASN A 59 -4.44 -12.52 -16.76
CA ASN A 59 -3.28 -13.14 -17.41
C ASN A 59 -1.96 -12.56 -16.89
N GLY A 60 -0.85 -13.31 -17.07
CA GLY A 60 0.47 -12.96 -16.51
C GLY A 60 0.99 -11.57 -16.85
N LEU A 61 0.56 -10.97 -17.97
CA LEU A 61 0.92 -9.61 -18.39
C LEU A 61 0.48 -8.54 -17.39
N ALA A 62 -0.73 -8.63 -16.84
CA ALA A 62 -1.23 -7.64 -15.87
C ALA A 62 -0.42 -7.68 -14.57
N ARG A 63 -0.02 -8.89 -14.13
CA ARG A 63 0.85 -9.07 -12.96
C ARG A 63 2.25 -8.53 -13.19
N LEU A 64 2.82 -8.79 -14.37
CA LEU A 64 4.13 -8.24 -14.75
C LEU A 64 4.10 -6.72 -14.79
N ALA A 65 3.05 -6.11 -15.36
CA ALA A 65 2.89 -4.67 -15.39
C ALA A 65 2.76 -4.07 -13.96
N ALA A 66 2.01 -4.72 -13.07
CA ALA A 66 1.91 -4.29 -11.68
C ALA A 66 3.26 -4.33 -10.95
N ILE A 67 4.01 -5.44 -11.10
CA ILE A 67 5.36 -5.56 -10.53
C ILE A 67 6.29 -4.51 -11.12
N ALA A 68 6.26 -4.30 -12.44
CA ALA A 68 7.05 -3.28 -13.11
C ALA A 68 6.75 -1.87 -12.57
N GLY A 69 5.47 -1.56 -12.32
CA GLY A 69 5.07 -0.31 -11.68
C GLY A 69 5.66 -0.13 -10.28
N PHE A 70 5.66 -1.18 -9.45
CA PHE A 70 6.28 -1.15 -8.12
C PHE A 70 7.81 -1.00 -8.19
N VAL A 71 8.47 -1.69 -9.12
CA VAL A 71 9.92 -1.54 -9.35
C VAL A 71 10.24 -0.11 -9.78
N TRP A 72 9.47 0.45 -10.70
CA TRP A 72 9.65 1.82 -11.16
C TRP A 72 9.47 2.84 -10.03
N LEU A 73 8.44 2.67 -9.19
CA LEU A 73 8.23 3.50 -8.01
C LEU A 73 9.41 3.41 -7.02
N ALA A 74 9.92 2.21 -6.78
CA ALA A 74 11.08 2.01 -5.90
C ALA A 74 12.33 2.74 -6.42
N ILE A 75 12.57 2.69 -7.74
CA ILE A 75 13.64 3.44 -8.39
C ILE A 75 13.48 4.95 -8.13
N LEU A 76 12.29 5.51 -8.35
CA LEU A 76 12.03 6.94 -8.14
C LEU A 76 12.23 7.37 -6.68
N ILE A 77 11.77 6.57 -5.73
CA ILE A 77 11.98 6.84 -4.29
C ILE A 77 13.47 6.80 -3.97
N MET A 78 14.20 5.80 -4.45
CA MET A 78 15.63 5.64 -4.18
C MET A 78 16.47 6.77 -4.80
N LEU A 79 16.17 7.17 -6.03
CA LEU A 79 16.81 8.31 -6.69
C LEU A 79 16.57 9.60 -5.90
N THR A 80 15.32 9.84 -5.47
CA THR A 80 14.96 11.01 -4.67
C THR A 80 15.69 11.01 -3.33
N ALA A 81 15.69 9.88 -2.61
CA ALA A 81 16.41 9.74 -1.35
C ALA A 81 17.92 9.98 -1.53
N THR A 82 18.51 9.46 -2.61
CA THR A 82 19.92 9.66 -2.94
C THR A 82 20.22 11.14 -3.21
N ASP A 83 19.36 11.85 -3.94
CA ASP A 83 19.49 13.29 -4.19
C ASP A 83 19.54 14.09 -2.87
N TYR A 84 18.59 13.83 -1.96
CA TYR A 84 18.58 14.49 -0.65
C TYR A 84 19.81 14.16 0.20
N LEU A 85 20.27 12.89 0.19
CA LEU A 85 21.44 12.46 0.96
C LEU A 85 22.76 13.00 0.40
N THR A 86 22.85 13.21 -0.92
CA THR A 86 24.06 13.74 -1.58
C THR A 86 24.05 15.26 -1.70
N ARG A 87 22.90 15.92 -1.55
CA ARG A 87 22.82 17.37 -1.39
C ARG A 87 23.56 17.80 -0.12
N ARG A 88 24.80 18.28 -0.33
CA ARG A 88 25.55 19.06 0.65
C ARG A 88 24.87 20.42 0.82
N TRP A 89 23.81 20.47 1.61
CA TRP A 89 23.05 21.70 1.89
C TRP A 89 23.86 22.78 2.65
N ILE A 90 25.15 22.55 2.95
CA ILE A 90 26.05 23.45 3.69
C ILE A 90 27.45 23.43 3.08
N MET A 91 27.61 24.04 1.91
CA MET A 91 28.82 24.77 1.49
C MET A 91 28.38 26.01 0.72
#